data_AF-A0A920PHT5-F1
#
_entry.id   AF-A0A920PHT5-F1
#
_cell.length_a   1.000
_cell.length_b   1.000
_cell.length_c   1.000
_cell.angle_alpha   90.00
_cell.angle_beta   90.00
_cell.angle_gamma   90.00
#
_symmetry.space_group_name_H-M   'P 1'
#
loop_
_entity.id
_entity.type
_entity.pdbx_description
1 polymer ?
#
loop_
_entity_poly.entity_id
_entity_poly.type
_entity_poly.pdbx_seq_one_letter_code
_entity_poly.pdbx_strand_id
1 'polypeptide(L)' 'MHTGDEIPVVYESDKLASGLIEMSEKALGMTIVKDQKGDLVGIFTDGDLRRTLEKKLIYKIFS' A
#
# COMPACT_ATOMS: atom_id res chain seq x y z
N MET A 1 12.01 -11.46 11.30
CA MET A 1 10.77 -11.68 10.53
C MET A 1 9.73 -10.78 11.18
N HIS A 2 9.12 -9.85 10.45
CA HIS A 2 8.17 -8.89 11.05
C HIS A 2 6.92 -9.65 11.53
N THR A 3 6.42 -9.34 12.72
CA THR A 3 5.21 -9.97 13.28
C THR A 3 4.38 -8.98 14.09
N GLY A 4 3.09 -9.26 14.26
CA GLY A 4 2.19 -8.41 15.06
C GLY A 4 2.16 -6.97 14.55
N ASP A 5 2.43 -6.03 15.45
CA ASP A 5 2.41 -4.58 15.18
C ASP A 5 3.57 -4.09 14.29
N GLU A 6 4.51 -4.99 13.94
CA GLU A 6 5.54 -4.73 12.95
C GLU A 6 5.04 -4.91 11.50
N ILE A 7 3.87 -5.51 11.30
CA ILE A 7 3.24 -5.62 9.98
C ILE A 7 2.49 -4.31 9.68
N PRO A 8 2.82 -3.59 8.58
CA PRO A 8 2.04 -2.45 8.14
C PRO A 8 0.58 -2.83 7.89
N VAL A 9 -0.34 -2.03 8.42
CA VAL A 9 -1.79 -2.20 8.25
C VAL A 9 -2.40 -0.87 7.85
N VAL A 10 -3.27 -0.90 6.83
CA VAL A 10 -4.16 0.22 6.50
C VAL A 10 -5.58 -0.27 6.29
N TYR A 11 -6.54 0.65 6.29
CA TYR A 11 -7.93 0.37 5.96
C TYR A 11 -8.21 0.66 4.48
N GLU A 12 -9.17 -0.05 3.89
CA GLU A 12 -9.56 0.13 2.47
C GLU A 12 -10.04 1.56 2.14
N SER A 13 -10.48 2.31 3.16
CA SER A 13 -10.88 3.71 3.04
C SER A 13 -9.71 4.70 3.11
N ASP A 14 -8.52 4.24 3.48
CA ASP A 14 -7.35 5.11 3.62
C ASP A 14 -6.82 5.56 2.27
N LYS A 15 -6.20 6.74 2.27
CA LYS A 15 -5.48 7.23 1.10
C LYS A 15 -4.23 6.38 0.89
N LEU A 16 -3.84 6.22 -0.38
CA LEU A 16 -2.58 5.55 -0.76
C LEU A 16 -1.37 6.09 0.01
N ALA A 17 -1.32 7.39 0.26
CA ALA A 17 -0.23 8.02 1.01
C ALA A 17 -0.06 7.44 2.42
N SER A 18 -1.14 7.08 3.11
CA SER A 18 -1.08 6.46 4.44
C SER A 18 -0.39 5.10 4.36
N GLY A 19 -0.72 4.29 3.34
CA GLY A 19 -0.05 3.01 3.10
C GLY A 19 1.45 3.15 2.86
N LEU A 20 1.87 4.18 2.11
CA LEU A 20 3.29 4.44 1.85
C LEU A 20 4.05 4.87 3.12
N ILE A 21 3.41 5.67 3.99
CA ILE A 21 3.99 6.08 5.27
C ILE A 21 4.18 4.84 6.16
N GLU A 22 3.13 4.03 6.33
CA GLU A 22 3.18 2.83 7.18
C GLU A 22 4.26 1.83 6.69
N MET A 23 4.31 1.57 5.39
CA MET A 23 5.34 0.72 4.77
C MET A 23 6.76 1.25 5.03
N SER A 24 6.93 2.57 5.00
CA SER A 24 8.22 3.23 5.26
C SER A 24 8.62 3.16 6.73
N GLU A 25 7.68 3.40 7.65
CA GLU A 25 7.92 3.36 9.09
C GLU A 25 8.29 1.97 9.59
N LYS A 26 7.72 0.92 9.01
CA LYS A 26 8.02 -0.49 9.35
C LYS A 26 9.07 -1.12 8.45
N ALA A 27 9.68 -0.36 7.54
CA ALA A 27 10.69 -0.84 6.59
C ALA A 27 10.27 -2.12 5.82
N LEU A 28 9.00 -2.19 5.40
CA LEU A 28 8.43 -3.34 4.69
C LEU A 28 7.73 -2.89 3.41
N GLY A 29 8.14 -3.46 2.26
CA GLY A 29 7.63 -3.13 0.91
C GLY A 29 6.19 -3.58 0.63
N MET A 30 5.41 -3.83 1.68
CA MET A 30 3.99 -4.18 1.57
C MET A 30 3.19 -3.76 2.81
N THR A 31 1.88 -3.58 2.64
CA THR A 31 0.91 -3.41 3.72
C THR A 31 -0.31 -4.29 3.52
N ILE A 32 -0.88 -4.79 4.62
CA ILE A 32 -2.18 -5.47 4.56
C ILE A 32 -3.30 -4.44 4.56
N VAL A 33 -4.35 -4.71 3.81
CA VAL A 33 -5.54 -3.87 3.73
C VAL A 33 -6.68 -4.57 4.46
N LYS A 34 -7.28 -3.87 5.42
CA LYS A 34 -8.45 -4.34 6.17
C LYS A 34 -9.71 -3.56 5.80
N ASP A 35 -10.86 -4.20 5.95
CA ASP A 35 -12.15 -3.50 5.93
C ASP A 35 -12.45 -2.81 7.27
N GLN A 36 -13.60 -2.13 7.35
CA GLN A 36 -14.05 -1.47 8.59
C GLN A 36 -14.35 -2.43 9.75
N LYS A 37 -14.54 -3.73 9.49
CA LYS A 37 -14.75 -4.76 10.51
C LYS A 37 -13.42 -5.33 11.02
N GLY A 38 -12.31 -4.97 10.38
CA GLY A 38 -10.97 -5.45 10.68
C GLY A 38 -10.60 -6.74 9.96
N ASP A 39 -11.43 -7.19 9.02
CA ASP A 39 -11.18 -8.39 8.21
C ASP A 39 -10.16 -8.08 7.12
N LEU A 40 -9.27 -9.04 6.84
CA LEU A 40 -8.27 -8.91 5.78
C LEU A 40 -8.95 -8.96 4.41
N VAL A 41 -8.83 -7.88 3.63
CA VAL A 41 -9.41 -7.79 2.29
C VAL A 41 -8.37 -7.75 1.17
N GLY A 42 -7.10 -7.52 1.49
CA GLY A 42 -6.05 -7.56 0.49
C GLY A 42 -4.66 -7.20 0.99
N ILE A 43 -3.75 -7.09 0.03
CA ILE A 43 -2.36 -6.69 0.22
C ILE A 43 -2.02 -5.63 -0.84
N PHE A 44 -1.26 -4.61 -0.45
CA PHE A 44 -0.68 -3.63 -1.35
C PHE A 44 0.84 -3.68 -1.26
N THR A 45 1.52 -3.61 -2.41
CA THR A 45 2.99 -3.78 -2.50
C THR A 45 3.65 -2.65 -3.30
N ASP A 46 4.97 -2.51 -3.18
CA ASP A 46 5.77 -1.65 -4.06
C ASP A 46 5.57 -1.98 -5.55
N GLY A 47 5.28 -3.25 -5.87
CA GLY A 47 4.93 -3.66 -7.22
C GLY A 47 3.63 -3.04 -7.72
N ASP A 48 2.62 -2.94 -6.85
CA ASP A 48 1.35 -2.28 -7.17
C ASP A 48 1.51 -0.78 -7.30
N LEU A 49 2.34 -0.17 -6.43
CA LEU A 49 2.71 1.23 -6.54
C LEU A 49 3.39 1.51 -7.89
N ARG A 50 4.43 0.75 -8.23
CA ARG A 50 5.13 0.87 -9.51
C ARG A 50 4.17 0.76 -10.69
N ARG A 51 3.31 -0.28 -10.72
CA ARG A 51 2.32 -0.49 -11.79
C ARG A 51 1.29 0.66 -11.89
N THR A 52 0.90 1.23 -10.76
CA THR A 52 -0.06 2.35 -10.71
C THR A 52 0.58 3.64 -11.24
N LEU A 53 1.84 3.89 -10.88
CA LEU A 53 2.60 5.04 -11.36
C LEU A 53 2.95 4.92 -12.84
N GLU A 54 3.37 3.74 -13.31
CA GLU A 54 3.63 3.48 -14.73
C GLU A 54 2.41 3.84 -15.59
N LYS A 55 1.22 3.37 -15.20
CA LYS A 55 -0.02 3.72 -15.90
C LYS A 55 -0.20 5.24 -15.98
N LYS A 56 -0.11 5.98 -14.87
CA LYS A 56 -0.32 7.44 -14.87
C LYS A 56 0.79 8.22 -15.58
N LEU A 57 2.05 7.81 -15.43
CA LEU A 57 3.20 8.56 -15.95
C LEU A 57 3.35 8.38 -17.45
N ILE A 58 3.09 7.17 -17.98
CA ILE A 58 3.05 6.91 -19.42
C ILE A 58 2.00 7.83 -20.09
N TYR A 59 0.79 7.94 -19.55
CA TYR A 59 -0.23 8.84 -20.12
C TYR A 59 0.19 10.32 -20.14
N LYS A 60 1.06 10.77 -19.22
CA LYS A 60 1.47 12.19 -19.11
C LYS A 60 2.65 12.56 -20.02
N ILE A 61 3.50 11.61 -20.39
CA ILE A 61 4.65 11.87 -21.28
C ILE A 61 4.22 11.87 -22.76
N PHE A 62 3.19 11.09 -23.11
CA PHE A 62 2.72 10.93 -24.48
C PHE A 62 1.46 11.75 -24.82
N SER A 63 1.10 12.72 -23.97
CA SER A 63 0.04 13.72 -24.20
C SER A 63 0.65 15.10 -24.29
#